data_AF-A0A9P7FDZ7-F1
#
_entry.id   AF-A0A9P7FDZ7-F1
#
_cell.length_a   1.000
_cell.length_b   1.000
_cell.length_c   1.000
_cell.angle_alpha   90.00
_cell.angle_beta   90.00
_cell.angle_gamma   90.00
#
_symmetry.space_group_name_H-M   'P 1'
#
loop_
_entity.id
_entity.type
_entity.pdbx_description
1 polymer ?
#
loop_
_entity_poly.entity_id
_entity_poly.type
_entity_poly.pdbx_seq_one_letter_code
_entity_poly.pdbx_strand_id
1 'polypeptide(L)'
;MGSDQNSLNVRFCEICTGFLSKSGKDSVPSLTRVLDTIADDLARSGDLRIRMGSENPSIWLSLQQLWDFLAEYPSADADIAELRVLVISVARFTRNIVAGVAVNQQNAFGVEPALRRVLHLYSSWSAFQVTDSFPATRMAVQALSNIVTTNEDLTSRLWSTYLTLPEEQAILIRLLGSPDHKTILSLLVLMVNCIHDSTERRSLLTKSRGGARICVTLLDRMVLLYDAEESTDGAKAFDYGYNLFAHLFDGGFAPDLYNSLSVEGEVIAQHQTTLLKLLDSYLQSSQTCPVHCDMCPMLSEIFLSLSSYSQSAIKRAINPINSEPNLDSSIEHLRELDLLLPKSCEALVLATQCIVKISLLSEDQRTMDPSAVELRAIFRDACSTDELLRLLDAFLPRIYFGKPVLNPATDQSIPSSVAGANGFSYLKRDLVRLVGVLCHRDKTFQDRIRVCGGIPVIMNMCVVDERNPYLREHAILALRNLLDSNKENQDEVNSIQPSGYWDEAGMLREKVGATLR
;
A
#
# COMPACT_ATOMS: atom_id res chain seq x y z
N MET A 1 -13.20 51.28 -36.30
CA MET A 1 -13.38 50.58 -37.59
C MET A 1 -12.01 50.32 -38.18
N GLY A 2 -11.75 49.06 -38.57
CA GLY A 2 -10.50 48.56 -39.13
C GLY A 2 -9.92 47.42 -38.27
N SER A 3 -10.54 46.22 -38.26
CA SER A 3 -10.32 45.12 -39.21
C SER A 3 -8.99 44.38 -38.96
N ASP A 4 -9.09 43.16 -38.41
CA ASP A 4 -8.08 42.06 -38.41
C ASP A 4 -7.89 41.31 -37.08
N GLN A 5 -8.95 41.17 -36.27
CA GLN A 5 -9.02 40.07 -35.31
C GLN A 5 -10.13 39.12 -35.75
N ASN A 6 -9.80 38.21 -36.66
CA ASN A 6 -10.55 36.96 -36.76
C ASN A 6 -10.65 36.42 -35.32
N SER A 7 -11.89 36.23 -34.82
CA SER A 7 -12.11 35.60 -33.52
C SER A 7 -11.22 34.34 -33.44
N LEU A 8 -10.56 34.10 -32.31
CA LEU A 8 -9.64 32.96 -32.15
C LEU A 8 -10.32 31.64 -32.52
N ASN A 9 -11.65 31.57 -32.34
CA ASN A 9 -12.50 30.47 -32.80
C ASN A 9 -12.47 30.30 -34.32
N VAL A 10 -12.62 31.38 -35.09
CA VAL A 10 -12.53 31.35 -36.56
C VAL A 10 -11.16 30.82 -36.98
N ARG A 11 -10.08 31.39 -36.41
CA ARG A 11 -8.72 30.96 -36.73
C ARG A 11 -8.48 29.49 -36.37
N PHE A 12 -8.99 29.02 -35.23
CA PHE A 12 -8.92 27.63 -34.81
C PHE A 12 -9.68 26.71 -35.77
N CYS A 13 -10.94 27.02 -36.08
CA CYS A 13 -11.75 26.19 -36.96
C CYS A 13 -11.18 26.15 -38.38
N GLU A 14 -10.76 27.29 -38.95
CA GLU A 14 -10.16 27.36 -40.29
C GLU A 14 -8.89 26.52 -40.41
N ILE A 15 -7.97 26.61 -39.43
CA ILE A 15 -6.73 25.81 -39.45
C ILE A 15 -7.02 24.32 -39.27
N CYS A 16 -8.00 23.95 -38.43
CA CYS A 16 -8.40 22.56 -38.23
C CYS A 16 -9.04 21.99 -39.49
N THR A 17 -9.99 22.69 -40.12
CA THR A 17 -10.62 22.27 -41.38
C THR A 17 -9.58 22.17 -42.50
N GLY A 18 -8.64 23.13 -42.58
CA GLY A 18 -7.54 23.08 -43.54
C GLY A 18 -6.59 21.90 -43.33
N PHE A 19 -6.33 21.53 -42.07
CA PHE A 19 -5.53 20.36 -41.72
C PHE A 19 -6.25 19.05 -42.09
N LEU A 20 -7.51 18.90 -41.69
CA LEU A 20 -8.32 17.69 -41.88
C LEU A 20 -8.70 17.44 -43.35
N SER A 21 -8.66 18.46 -44.21
CA SER A 21 -9.00 18.35 -45.65
C SER A 21 -7.82 18.05 -46.57
N LYS A 22 -6.57 18.17 -46.11
CA LYS A 22 -5.33 17.91 -46.89
C LYS A 22 -4.62 16.65 -46.39
N SER A 23 -3.62 16.13 -47.12
CA SER A 23 -2.75 15.05 -46.61
C SER A 23 -1.96 15.56 -45.39
N GLY A 24 -2.53 15.38 -44.20
CA GLY A 24 -2.23 16.11 -42.96
C GLY A 24 -0.79 16.12 -42.43
N LYS A 25 0.20 15.50 -43.09
CA LYS A 25 1.61 15.55 -42.67
C LYS A 25 2.24 16.93 -42.89
N ASP A 26 2.09 17.52 -44.08
CA ASP A 26 2.79 18.77 -44.44
C ASP A 26 2.30 20.00 -43.65
N SER A 27 1.14 19.90 -42.99
CA SER A 27 0.51 20.99 -42.23
C SER A 27 0.71 20.87 -40.71
N VAL A 28 1.34 19.81 -40.18
CA VAL A 28 1.55 19.62 -38.73
C VAL A 28 2.31 20.79 -38.09
N PRO A 29 3.44 21.29 -38.64
CA PRO A 29 4.17 22.41 -38.01
C PRO A 29 3.36 23.70 -37.95
N SER A 30 2.50 23.94 -38.94
CA SER A 30 1.63 25.13 -38.97
C SER A 30 0.50 25.01 -37.95
N LEU A 31 -0.14 23.85 -37.85
CA LEU A 31 -1.22 23.61 -36.89
C LEU A 31 -0.71 23.69 -35.45
N THR A 32 0.38 22.99 -35.13
CA THR A 32 1.00 22.96 -33.80
C THR A 32 1.36 24.37 -33.32
N ARG A 33 2.01 25.19 -34.15
CA ARG A 33 2.34 26.59 -33.82
C ARG A 33 1.10 27.42 -33.46
N VAL A 34 -0.01 27.25 -34.19
CA VAL A 34 -1.26 27.97 -33.90
C VAL A 34 -1.87 27.47 -32.60
N LEU A 35 -1.96 26.15 -32.40
CA LEU A 35 -2.49 25.55 -31.18
C LEU A 35 -1.71 25.98 -29.94
N ASP A 36 -0.38 25.97 -30.00
CA ASP A 36 0.47 26.39 -28.89
C ASP A 36 0.31 27.88 -28.56
N THR A 37 0.21 28.74 -29.58
CA THR A 37 -0.04 30.17 -29.37
C THR A 37 -1.36 30.38 -28.61
N ILE A 38 -2.43 29.71 -29.06
CA ILE A 38 -3.74 29.83 -28.40
C ILE A 38 -3.71 29.21 -27.00
N ALA A 39 -3.02 28.07 -26.83
CA ALA A 39 -2.88 27.42 -25.54
C ALA A 39 -2.16 28.30 -24.51
N ASP A 40 -1.14 29.05 -24.92
CA ASP A 40 -0.44 29.99 -24.05
C ASP A 40 -1.35 31.18 -23.65
N ASP A 41 -2.19 31.69 -24.55
CA ASP A 41 -3.18 32.72 -24.24
C ASP A 41 -4.26 32.21 -23.25
N LEU A 42 -4.75 30.99 -23.46
CA LEU A 42 -5.72 30.33 -22.59
C LEU A 42 -5.15 30.06 -21.18
N ALA A 43 -3.86 29.76 -21.08
CA ALA A 43 -3.21 29.58 -19.79
C ALA A 43 -3.26 30.86 -18.92
N ARG A 44 -3.23 32.04 -19.56
CA ARG A 44 -3.15 33.35 -18.88
C ARG A 44 -4.49 34.00 -18.59
N SER A 45 -5.58 33.59 -19.25
CA SER A 45 -6.89 34.26 -19.13
C SER A 45 -8.05 33.28 -18.94
N GLY A 46 -8.71 33.35 -17.78
CA GLY A 46 -9.96 32.62 -17.52
C GLY A 46 -11.12 33.10 -18.38
N ASP A 47 -11.27 34.41 -18.59
CA ASP A 47 -12.30 35.00 -19.45
C ASP A 47 -12.17 34.55 -20.91
N LEU A 48 -10.93 34.38 -21.39
CA LEU A 48 -10.69 33.84 -22.73
C LEU A 48 -11.18 32.39 -22.84
N ARG A 49 -11.00 31.56 -21.81
CA ARG A 49 -11.50 30.17 -21.83
C ARG A 49 -13.02 30.15 -21.99
N ILE A 50 -13.72 30.99 -21.24
CA ILE A 50 -15.19 31.10 -21.29
C ILE A 50 -15.66 31.60 -22.66
N ARG A 51 -15.05 32.68 -23.18
CA ARG A 51 -15.38 33.24 -24.50
C ARG A 51 -15.12 32.24 -25.63
N MET A 52 -13.91 31.68 -25.70
CA MET A 52 -13.54 30.75 -26.76
C MET A 52 -14.42 29.49 -26.77
N GLY A 53 -14.85 29.01 -25.60
CA GLY A 53 -15.74 27.85 -25.49
C GLY A 53 -17.22 28.10 -25.82
N SER A 54 -17.65 29.37 -25.90
CA SER A 54 -19.06 29.75 -26.09
C SER A 54 -19.34 30.56 -27.38
N GLU A 55 -18.32 31.19 -27.95
CA GLU A 55 -18.43 31.99 -29.17
C GLU A 55 -18.60 31.14 -30.45
N ASN A 56 -19.15 31.76 -31.49
CA ASN A 56 -19.27 31.17 -32.82
C ASN A 56 -18.10 31.60 -33.73
N PRO A 57 -17.55 30.69 -34.56
CA PRO A 57 -17.94 29.29 -34.72
C PRO A 57 -17.56 28.42 -33.51
N SER A 58 -18.35 27.38 -33.23
CA SER A 58 -18.04 26.42 -32.16
C SER A 58 -16.77 25.64 -32.48
N ILE A 59 -15.85 25.57 -31.50
CA ILE A 59 -14.57 24.85 -31.64
C ILE A 59 -14.68 23.35 -31.38
N TRP A 60 -15.77 22.90 -30.74
CA TRP A 60 -15.85 21.57 -30.15
C TRP A 60 -15.87 20.45 -31.19
N LEU A 61 -16.56 20.66 -32.32
CA LEU A 61 -16.57 19.69 -33.42
C LEU A 61 -15.17 19.53 -34.03
N SER A 62 -14.48 20.64 -34.30
CA SER A 62 -13.12 20.61 -34.82
C SER A 62 -12.14 19.97 -33.84
N LEU A 63 -12.30 20.23 -32.54
CA LEU A 63 -11.49 19.59 -31.51
C LEU A 63 -11.71 18.07 -31.45
N GLN A 64 -12.97 17.62 -31.53
CA GLN A 64 -13.31 16.20 -31.58
C GLN A 64 -12.69 15.53 -32.82
N GLN A 65 -12.84 16.13 -33.99
CA GLN A 65 -12.26 15.62 -35.23
C GLN A 65 -10.73 15.52 -35.19
N LEU A 66 -10.04 16.48 -34.54
CA LEU A 66 -8.60 16.40 -34.33
C LEU A 66 -8.21 15.21 -33.45
N TRP A 67 -8.93 14.98 -32.35
CA TRP A 67 -8.68 13.83 -31.49
C TRP A 67 -8.98 12.49 -32.18
N ASP A 68 -10.06 12.41 -32.95
CA ASP A 68 -10.39 11.22 -33.75
C ASP A 68 -9.30 10.93 -34.78
N PHE A 69 -8.81 11.96 -35.50
CA PHE A 69 -7.66 11.84 -36.39
C PHE A 69 -6.45 11.27 -35.65
N LEU A 70 -6.07 11.85 -34.51
CA LEU A 70 -4.93 11.38 -33.71
C LEU A 70 -5.08 9.94 -33.22
N ALA A 71 -6.31 9.49 -32.99
CA ALA A 71 -6.61 8.14 -32.53
C ALA A 71 -6.60 7.08 -33.64
N GLU A 72 -6.95 7.44 -34.88
CA GLU A 72 -7.03 6.52 -36.02
C GLU A 72 -5.72 6.42 -36.81
N TYR A 73 -5.02 7.55 -36.93
CA TYR A 73 -3.79 7.68 -37.71
C TYR A 73 -2.65 6.68 -37.38
N PRO A 74 -2.43 6.27 -36.11
CA PRO A 74 -1.27 5.46 -35.75
C PRO A 74 -1.34 3.96 -36.13
N SER A 75 -2.32 3.54 -36.93
CA SER A 75 -2.64 2.13 -37.13
C SER A 75 -1.90 1.40 -38.27
N ALA A 76 -0.81 1.93 -38.83
CA ALA A 76 -0.11 1.24 -39.93
C ALA A 76 1.42 1.27 -39.94
N ASP A 77 2.11 2.35 -39.55
CA ASP A 77 3.59 2.37 -39.50
C ASP A 77 4.12 3.66 -38.84
N ALA A 78 5.02 3.48 -37.88
CA ALA A 78 5.87 4.49 -37.18
C ALA A 78 5.18 5.50 -36.23
N ASP A 79 5.65 5.50 -34.99
CA ASP A 79 5.61 6.66 -34.08
C ASP A 79 6.44 7.81 -34.70
N ILE A 80 5.79 8.63 -35.53
CA ILE A 80 6.42 9.78 -36.22
C ILE A 80 6.53 10.94 -35.23
N ALA A 81 7.73 11.52 -35.11
CA ALA A 81 8.01 12.63 -34.20
C ALA A 81 7.02 13.80 -34.33
N GLU A 82 6.59 14.12 -35.55
CA GLU A 82 5.61 15.18 -35.83
C GLU A 82 4.24 14.90 -35.18
N LEU A 83 3.79 13.63 -35.16
CA LEU A 83 2.53 13.26 -34.51
C LEU A 83 2.64 13.41 -33.00
N ARG A 84 3.80 13.09 -32.39
CA ARG A 84 4.02 13.31 -30.96
C ARG A 84 3.88 14.80 -30.60
N VAL A 85 4.46 15.67 -31.42
CA VAL A 85 4.35 17.14 -31.25
C VAL A 85 2.89 17.59 -31.40
N LEU A 86 2.15 17.02 -32.36
CA LEU A 86 0.73 17.31 -32.53
C LEU A 86 -0.11 16.86 -31.33
N VAL A 87 0.10 15.64 -30.82
CA VAL A 87 -0.57 15.14 -29.60
C VAL A 87 -0.31 16.08 -28.43
N ILE A 88 0.94 16.50 -28.22
CA ILE A 88 1.30 17.47 -27.16
C ILE A 88 0.53 18.78 -27.34
N SER A 89 0.50 19.34 -28.55
CA SER A 89 -0.14 20.63 -28.83
C SER A 89 -1.66 20.57 -28.64
N VAL A 90 -2.32 19.52 -29.15
CA VAL A 90 -3.77 19.32 -29.02
C VAL A 90 -4.16 19.04 -27.56
N ALA A 91 -3.38 18.21 -26.85
CA ALA A 91 -3.61 17.93 -25.44
C ALA A 91 -3.40 19.17 -24.57
N ARG A 92 -2.36 19.98 -24.85
CA ARG A 92 -2.09 21.24 -24.14
C ARG A 92 -3.21 22.26 -24.35
N PHE A 93 -3.68 22.40 -25.60
CA PHE A 93 -4.86 23.23 -25.91
C PHE A 93 -6.09 22.75 -25.14
N THR A 94 -6.40 21.44 -25.20
CA THR A 94 -7.55 20.83 -24.53
C THR A 94 -7.49 21.03 -23.01
N ARG A 95 -6.33 20.76 -22.40
CA ARG A 95 -6.08 20.95 -20.97
C ARG A 95 -6.32 22.39 -20.52
N ASN A 96 -5.91 23.36 -21.34
CA ASN A 96 -5.99 24.77 -20.99
C ASN A 96 -7.39 25.37 -21.26
N ILE A 97 -8.10 24.96 -22.32
CA ILE A 97 -9.45 25.47 -22.62
C ILE A 97 -10.49 25.02 -21.59
N VAL A 98 -10.34 23.82 -21.03
CA VAL A 98 -11.30 23.28 -20.03
C VAL A 98 -11.00 23.70 -18.59
N ALA A 99 -9.79 24.17 -18.31
CA ALA A 99 -9.33 24.40 -16.94
C ALA A 99 -10.22 25.41 -16.19
N GLY A 100 -10.92 24.94 -15.15
CA GLY A 100 -11.78 25.76 -14.30
C GLY A 100 -13.08 26.24 -14.96
N VAL A 101 -13.48 25.67 -16.10
CA VAL A 101 -14.71 26.08 -16.82
C VAL A 101 -15.60 24.86 -17.08
N ALA A 102 -16.62 24.70 -16.24
CA ALA A 102 -17.51 23.51 -16.24
C ALA A 102 -18.21 23.26 -17.58
N VAL A 103 -18.66 24.32 -18.27
CA VAL A 103 -19.30 24.19 -19.59
C VAL A 103 -18.32 23.66 -20.63
N ASN A 104 -17.08 24.13 -20.61
CA ASN A 104 -16.03 23.67 -21.51
C ASN A 104 -15.65 22.22 -21.24
N GLN A 105 -15.62 21.82 -19.97
CA GLN A 105 -15.40 20.43 -19.56
C GLN A 105 -16.49 19.50 -20.12
N GLN A 106 -17.77 19.88 -19.99
CA GLN A 106 -18.88 19.11 -20.54
C GLN A 106 -18.79 18.97 -22.06
N ASN A 107 -18.52 20.08 -22.76
CA ASN A 107 -18.37 20.07 -24.22
C ASN A 107 -17.16 19.26 -24.70
N ALA A 108 -16.05 19.30 -23.95
CA ALA A 108 -14.84 18.57 -24.28
C ALA A 108 -14.92 17.07 -23.92
N PHE A 109 -15.81 16.64 -23.01
CA PHE A 109 -15.85 15.25 -22.56
C PHE A 109 -16.07 14.23 -23.70
N GLY A 110 -16.70 14.66 -24.80
CA GLY A 110 -16.86 13.84 -26.01
C GLY A 110 -15.54 13.37 -26.64
N VAL A 111 -14.40 14.01 -26.34
CA VAL A 111 -13.07 13.60 -26.84
C VAL A 111 -12.47 12.43 -26.06
N GLU A 112 -13.00 12.08 -24.89
CA GLU A 112 -12.44 11.04 -24.01
C GLU A 112 -12.18 9.71 -24.73
N PRO A 113 -13.09 9.15 -25.55
CA PRO A 113 -12.85 7.87 -26.19
C PRO A 113 -11.64 7.89 -27.15
N ALA A 114 -11.45 9.00 -27.87
CA ALA A 114 -10.32 9.20 -28.75
C ALA A 114 -9.02 9.43 -27.97
N LEU A 115 -9.07 10.27 -26.93
CA LEU A 115 -7.95 10.51 -26.01
C LEU A 115 -7.49 9.20 -25.35
N ARG A 116 -8.43 8.33 -24.93
CA ARG A 116 -8.13 7.01 -24.38
C ARG A 116 -7.43 6.09 -25.39
N ARG A 117 -7.86 6.10 -26.66
CA ARG A 117 -7.17 5.35 -27.73
C ARG A 117 -5.74 5.86 -27.93
N VAL A 118 -5.53 7.19 -27.92
CA VAL A 118 -4.19 7.78 -27.97
C VAL A 118 -3.36 7.33 -26.77
N LEU A 119 -3.87 7.44 -25.54
CA LEU A 119 -3.15 6.97 -24.35
C LEU A 119 -2.80 5.49 -24.45
N HIS A 120 -3.70 4.64 -24.97
CA HIS A 120 -3.45 3.21 -25.11
C HIS A 120 -2.28 2.88 -26.03
N LEU A 121 -2.16 3.60 -27.14
CA LEU A 121 -1.03 3.50 -28.06
C LEU A 121 0.28 3.93 -27.39
N TYR A 122 0.27 5.10 -26.74
CA TYR A 122 1.45 5.71 -26.11
C TYR A 122 1.83 5.05 -24.77
N SER A 123 1.00 4.15 -24.26
CA SER A 123 1.28 3.32 -23.09
C SER A 123 1.61 1.86 -23.47
N SER A 124 1.93 1.60 -24.73
CA SER A 124 2.38 0.29 -25.20
C SER A 124 3.82 0.02 -24.79
N TRP A 125 4.20 -1.26 -24.74
CA TRP A 125 5.57 -1.64 -24.40
C TRP A 125 6.60 -1.03 -25.38
N SER A 126 6.28 -0.97 -26.67
CA SER A 126 7.13 -0.34 -27.67
C SER A 126 7.25 1.17 -27.47
N ALA A 127 6.15 1.86 -27.13
CA ALA A 127 6.18 3.28 -26.80
C ALA A 127 7.04 3.56 -25.55
N PHE A 128 7.05 2.67 -24.57
CA PHE A 128 7.91 2.82 -23.38
C PHE A 128 9.41 2.71 -23.66
N GLN A 129 9.81 2.16 -24.82
CA GLN A 129 11.22 2.18 -25.27
C GLN A 129 11.61 3.51 -25.93
N VAL A 130 10.64 4.37 -26.26
CA VAL A 130 10.85 5.66 -26.93
C VAL A 130 10.64 6.79 -25.93
N THR A 131 11.72 7.33 -25.37
CA THR A 131 11.69 8.39 -24.36
C THR A 131 10.98 9.67 -24.83
N ASP A 132 11.04 9.97 -26.13
CA ASP A 132 10.35 11.10 -26.76
C ASP A 132 8.82 10.98 -26.74
N SER A 133 8.28 9.80 -26.44
CA SER A 133 6.83 9.56 -26.33
C SER A 133 6.27 10.08 -25.00
N PHE A 134 7.08 10.14 -23.94
CA PHE A 134 6.63 10.48 -22.59
C PHE A 134 6.00 11.87 -22.46
N PRO A 135 6.51 12.95 -23.09
CA PRO A 135 5.84 14.25 -23.06
C PRO A 135 4.41 14.21 -23.63
N ALA A 136 4.17 13.42 -24.69
CA ALA A 136 2.85 13.26 -25.28
C ALA A 136 1.91 12.52 -24.32
N THR A 137 2.36 11.40 -23.75
CA THR A 137 1.60 10.64 -22.73
C THR A 137 1.23 11.52 -21.54
N ARG A 138 2.20 12.27 -20.99
CA ARG A 138 1.98 13.19 -19.86
C ARG A 138 0.94 14.25 -20.16
N MET A 139 1.07 14.94 -21.29
CA MET A 139 0.15 16.01 -21.63
C MET A 139 -1.26 15.48 -21.86
N ALA A 140 -1.41 14.29 -22.46
CA ALA A 140 -2.70 13.63 -22.63
C ALA A 140 -3.35 13.23 -21.30
N VAL A 141 -2.58 12.67 -20.35
CA VAL A 141 -3.08 12.38 -18.99
C VAL A 141 -3.51 13.66 -18.26
N GLN A 142 -2.74 14.74 -18.37
CA GLN A 142 -3.08 16.02 -17.78
C GLN A 142 -4.32 16.66 -18.42
N ALA A 143 -4.49 16.52 -19.74
CA ALA A 143 -5.69 16.96 -20.44
C ALA A 143 -6.92 16.22 -19.92
N LEU A 144 -6.84 14.89 -19.81
CA LEU A 144 -7.90 14.06 -19.23
C LEU A 144 -8.24 14.48 -17.79
N SER A 145 -7.21 14.72 -16.97
CA SER A 145 -7.38 15.22 -15.60
C SER A 145 -8.14 16.54 -15.56
N ASN A 146 -7.75 17.53 -16.36
CA ASN A 146 -8.40 18.83 -16.37
C ASN A 146 -9.83 18.81 -16.95
N ILE A 147 -10.15 17.87 -17.85
CA ILE A 147 -11.51 17.69 -18.38
C ILE A 147 -12.49 17.35 -17.24
N VAL A 148 -12.07 16.56 -16.24
CA VAL A 148 -12.96 16.10 -15.16
C VAL A 148 -12.79 16.84 -13.85
N THR A 149 -11.63 17.48 -13.62
CA THR A 149 -11.30 18.17 -12.37
C THR A 149 -12.39 19.16 -11.95
N THR A 150 -12.85 19.12 -10.69
CA THR A 150 -13.95 19.92 -10.13
C THR A 150 -15.34 19.68 -10.74
N ASN A 151 -15.49 18.66 -11.58
CA ASN A 151 -16.77 18.27 -12.17
C ASN A 151 -17.14 16.85 -11.72
N GLU A 152 -18.00 16.77 -10.70
CA GLU A 152 -18.35 15.51 -10.04
C GLU A 152 -19.03 14.50 -10.98
N ASP A 153 -19.91 14.96 -11.88
CA ASP A 153 -20.58 14.10 -12.86
C ASP A 153 -19.56 13.46 -13.82
N LEU A 154 -18.70 14.29 -14.42
CA LEU A 154 -17.70 13.81 -15.38
C LEU A 154 -16.65 12.93 -14.69
N THR A 155 -16.26 13.27 -13.47
CA THR A 155 -15.34 12.45 -12.66
C THR A 155 -15.93 11.06 -12.40
N SER A 156 -17.19 10.98 -11.98
CA SER A 156 -17.87 9.70 -11.73
C SER A 156 -18.06 8.88 -13.02
N ARG A 157 -18.39 9.53 -14.15
CA ARG A 157 -18.50 8.86 -15.46
C ARG A 157 -17.16 8.33 -15.95
N LEU A 158 -16.09 9.13 -15.84
CA LEU A 158 -14.73 8.70 -16.20
C LEU A 158 -14.28 7.53 -15.33
N TRP A 159 -14.42 7.66 -14.01
CA TRP A 159 -13.99 6.66 -13.05
C TRP A 159 -14.73 5.33 -13.24
N SER A 160 -16.06 5.37 -13.35
CA SER A 160 -16.87 4.19 -13.63
C SER A 160 -16.46 3.49 -14.92
N THR A 161 -16.19 4.27 -15.97
CA THR A 161 -15.71 3.73 -17.25
C THR A 161 -14.36 3.04 -17.06
N TYR A 162 -13.38 3.69 -16.43
CA TYR A 162 -11.99 3.22 -16.41
C TYR A 162 -11.81 1.99 -15.52
N LEU A 163 -12.64 1.82 -14.49
CA LEU A 163 -12.63 0.63 -13.63
C LEU A 163 -13.40 -0.55 -14.22
N THR A 164 -14.20 -0.34 -15.27
CA THR A 164 -15.00 -1.38 -15.95
C THR A 164 -14.48 -1.77 -17.34
N LEU A 165 -13.41 -1.11 -17.81
CA LEU A 165 -12.79 -1.47 -19.08
C LEU A 165 -12.26 -2.92 -19.08
N PRO A 166 -12.32 -3.62 -20.23
CA PRO A 166 -11.62 -4.88 -20.42
C PRO A 166 -10.12 -4.74 -20.15
N GLU A 167 -9.47 -5.84 -19.76
CA GLU A 167 -8.04 -5.87 -19.41
C GLU A 167 -7.13 -5.28 -20.49
N GLU A 168 -7.39 -5.61 -21.75
CA GLU A 168 -6.62 -5.12 -22.89
C GLU A 168 -6.68 -3.59 -23.03
N GLN A 169 -7.74 -2.97 -22.52
CA GLN A 169 -8.00 -1.53 -22.57
C GLN A 169 -7.78 -0.83 -21.23
N ALA A 170 -7.29 -1.55 -20.20
CA ALA A 170 -7.13 -1.04 -18.84
C ALA A 170 -6.03 0.02 -18.75
N ILE A 171 -6.37 1.26 -19.10
CA ILE A 171 -5.39 2.30 -19.35
C ILE A 171 -4.66 2.77 -18.07
N LEU A 172 -5.35 2.76 -16.92
CA LEU A 172 -4.74 3.13 -15.64
C LEU A 172 -3.59 2.17 -15.28
N ILE A 173 -3.81 0.85 -15.44
CA ILE A 173 -2.78 -0.17 -15.20
C ILE A 173 -1.60 0.02 -16.15
N ARG A 174 -1.88 0.24 -17.45
CA ARG A 174 -0.83 0.46 -18.45
C ARG A 174 0.00 1.71 -18.15
N LEU A 175 -0.64 2.81 -17.75
CA LEU A 175 0.05 4.07 -17.42
C LEU A 175 0.83 3.99 -16.10
N LEU A 176 0.31 3.28 -15.09
CA LEU A 176 1.11 2.91 -13.90
C LEU A 176 2.35 2.11 -14.30
N GLY A 177 2.26 1.36 -15.40
CA GLY A 177 3.35 0.65 -16.09
C GLY A 177 4.52 1.50 -16.58
N SER A 178 4.37 2.83 -16.69
CA SER A 178 5.33 3.71 -17.35
C SER A 178 6.69 3.76 -16.64
N PRO A 179 7.82 3.82 -17.38
CA PRO A 179 9.14 4.09 -16.80
C PRO A 179 9.35 5.59 -16.48
N ASP A 180 8.48 6.49 -16.94
CA ASP A 180 8.59 7.93 -16.70
C ASP A 180 7.85 8.34 -15.42
N HIS A 181 8.59 8.69 -14.37
CA HIS A 181 8.03 9.13 -13.09
C HIS A 181 7.08 10.33 -13.23
N LYS A 182 7.30 11.22 -14.21
CA LYS A 182 6.41 12.37 -14.44
C LYS A 182 5.05 11.96 -15.03
N THR A 183 5.00 10.86 -15.78
CA THR A 183 3.75 10.23 -16.25
C THR A 183 3.01 9.61 -15.09
N ILE A 184 3.69 8.84 -14.24
CA ILE A 184 3.10 8.25 -13.03
C ILE A 184 2.55 9.37 -12.13
N LEU A 185 3.32 10.42 -11.87
CA LEU A 185 2.87 11.56 -11.07
C LEU A 185 1.60 12.20 -11.63
N SER A 186 1.54 12.46 -12.94
CA SER A 186 0.35 13.03 -13.59
C SER A 186 -0.87 12.13 -13.46
N LEU A 187 -0.67 10.80 -13.53
CA LEU A 187 -1.72 9.80 -13.35
C LEU A 187 -2.21 9.76 -11.91
N LEU A 188 -1.31 9.78 -10.93
CA LEU A 188 -1.68 9.73 -9.52
C LEU A 188 -2.44 10.99 -9.09
N VAL A 189 -2.09 12.16 -9.63
CA VAL A 189 -2.88 13.39 -9.43
C VAL A 189 -4.33 13.20 -9.93
N LEU A 190 -4.52 12.63 -11.13
CA LEU A 190 -5.85 12.30 -11.64
C LEU A 190 -6.57 11.31 -10.71
N MET A 191 -5.91 10.23 -10.29
CA MET A 191 -6.52 9.20 -9.44
C MET A 191 -6.92 9.74 -8.06
N VAL A 192 -6.05 10.53 -7.42
CA VAL A 192 -6.35 11.20 -6.14
C VAL A 192 -7.55 12.12 -6.29
N ASN A 193 -7.57 12.96 -7.33
CA ASN A 193 -8.73 13.84 -7.61
C ASN A 193 -10.01 13.03 -7.84
N CYS A 194 -9.93 11.87 -8.49
CA CYS A 194 -11.06 10.99 -8.71
C CYS A 194 -11.60 10.35 -7.42
N ILE A 195 -10.79 10.13 -6.38
CA ILE A 195 -11.28 9.53 -5.12
C ILE A 195 -11.51 10.55 -4.00
N HIS A 196 -11.08 11.79 -4.21
CA HIS A 196 -11.26 12.88 -3.26
C HIS A 196 -12.75 13.08 -2.97
N ASP A 197 -13.08 13.22 -1.68
CA ASP A 197 -14.44 13.44 -1.14
C ASP A 197 -15.57 12.56 -1.72
N SER A 198 -15.27 11.36 -2.22
CA SER A 198 -16.29 10.45 -2.76
C SER A 198 -16.15 9.02 -2.23
N THR A 199 -17.03 8.66 -1.30
CA THR A 199 -17.16 7.30 -0.76
C THR A 199 -17.49 6.29 -1.87
N GLU A 200 -18.32 6.65 -2.84
CA GLU A 200 -18.70 5.78 -3.96
C GLU A 200 -17.50 5.43 -4.85
N ARG A 201 -16.67 6.43 -5.20
CA ARG A 201 -15.49 6.22 -6.05
C ARG A 201 -14.38 5.46 -5.33
N ARG A 202 -14.20 5.70 -4.03
CA ARG A 202 -13.30 4.89 -3.17
C ARG A 202 -13.78 3.44 -3.08
N SER A 203 -15.07 3.22 -2.86
CA SER A 203 -15.70 1.89 -2.84
C SER A 203 -15.51 1.16 -4.17
N LEU A 204 -15.69 1.83 -5.30
CA LEU A 204 -15.47 1.23 -6.62
C LEU A 204 -14.01 0.79 -6.80
N LEU A 205 -13.04 1.59 -6.31
CA LEU A 205 -11.62 1.26 -6.39
C LEU A 205 -11.26 0.03 -5.55
N THR A 206 -11.85 -0.15 -4.38
CA THR A 206 -11.47 -1.25 -3.48
C THR A 206 -12.28 -2.52 -3.69
N LYS A 207 -13.53 -2.43 -4.17
CA LYS A 207 -14.45 -3.57 -4.29
C LYS A 207 -14.56 -4.15 -5.71
N SER A 208 -14.23 -3.38 -6.74
CA SER A 208 -14.32 -3.89 -8.11
C SER A 208 -13.08 -4.70 -8.50
N ARG A 209 -13.25 -5.69 -9.38
CA ARG A 209 -12.13 -6.49 -9.91
C ARG A 209 -11.10 -5.62 -10.64
N GLY A 210 -11.54 -4.61 -11.39
CA GLY A 210 -10.66 -3.65 -12.07
C GLY A 210 -9.91 -2.78 -11.07
N GLY A 211 -10.59 -2.29 -10.03
CA GLY A 211 -10.02 -1.50 -8.95
C GLY A 211 -8.95 -2.26 -8.15
N ALA A 212 -9.23 -3.51 -7.74
CA ALA A 212 -8.25 -4.34 -7.04
C ALA A 212 -6.94 -4.52 -7.83
N ARG A 213 -7.03 -4.72 -9.15
CA ARG A 213 -5.85 -4.82 -10.03
C ARG A 213 -5.08 -3.51 -10.17
N ILE A 214 -5.78 -2.39 -10.19
CA ILE A 214 -5.14 -1.06 -10.15
C ILE A 214 -4.38 -0.90 -8.83
N CYS A 215 -4.99 -1.27 -7.69
CA CYS A 215 -4.34 -1.23 -6.38
C CYS A 215 -3.12 -2.15 -6.30
N VAL A 216 -3.19 -3.37 -6.83
CA VAL A 216 -2.04 -4.29 -6.97
C VAL A 216 -0.90 -3.61 -7.70
N THR A 217 -1.18 -3.08 -8.90
CA THR A 217 -0.17 -2.41 -9.73
C THR A 217 0.39 -1.17 -9.05
N LEU A 218 -0.44 -0.44 -8.31
CA LEU A 218 -0.02 0.74 -7.55
C LEU A 218 0.88 0.35 -6.37
N LEU A 219 0.58 -0.73 -5.65
CA LEU A 219 1.43 -1.24 -4.56
C LEU A 219 2.80 -1.68 -5.08
N ASP A 220 2.86 -2.34 -6.23
CA ASP A 220 4.14 -2.65 -6.89
C ASP A 220 4.94 -1.39 -7.20
N ARG A 221 4.25 -0.33 -7.64
CA ARG A 221 4.90 0.98 -7.89
C ARG A 221 5.38 1.63 -6.60
N MET A 222 4.64 1.53 -5.51
CA MET A 222 5.10 2.02 -4.21
C MET A 222 6.40 1.32 -3.77
N VAL A 223 6.51 0.01 -4.00
CA VAL A 223 7.75 -0.76 -3.72
C VAL A 223 8.91 -0.35 -4.64
N LEU A 224 8.65 0.14 -5.85
CA LEU A 224 9.71 0.66 -6.73
C LEU A 224 10.14 2.08 -6.38
N LEU A 225 9.24 2.88 -5.80
CA LEU A 225 9.45 4.31 -5.55
C LEU A 225 9.90 4.62 -4.11
N TYR A 226 9.87 3.65 -3.18
CA TYR A 226 10.12 3.94 -1.75
C TYR A 226 11.53 4.50 -1.44
N ASP A 227 12.54 4.13 -2.24
CA ASP A 227 13.93 4.59 -2.10
C ASP A 227 14.26 5.75 -3.06
N ALA A 228 13.26 6.37 -3.69
CA ALA A 228 13.50 7.49 -4.57
C ALA A 228 14.06 8.70 -3.79
N GLU A 229 15.06 9.38 -4.36
CA GLU A 229 15.64 10.58 -3.75
C GLU A 229 14.58 11.68 -3.58
N GLU A 230 14.50 12.32 -2.40
CA GLU A 230 13.45 13.25 -1.98
C GLU A 230 13.15 14.38 -2.98
N SER A 231 14.16 14.84 -3.73
CA SER A 231 14.01 15.94 -4.70
C SER A 231 13.45 15.51 -6.07
N THR A 232 13.30 14.21 -6.31
CA THR A 232 12.91 13.66 -7.61
C THR A 232 11.39 13.60 -7.79
N ASP A 233 10.95 13.51 -9.04
CA ASP A 233 9.54 13.26 -9.33
C ASP A 233 9.10 11.83 -8.93
N GLY A 234 10.04 10.93 -8.70
CA GLY A 234 9.79 9.60 -8.14
C GLY A 234 9.32 9.68 -6.69
N ALA A 235 10.00 10.47 -5.86
CA ALA A 235 9.59 10.72 -4.48
C ALA A 235 8.21 11.40 -4.42
N LYS A 236 7.96 12.41 -5.26
CA LYS A 236 6.62 13.01 -5.37
C LYS A 236 5.56 11.99 -5.78
N ALA A 237 5.87 11.11 -6.73
CA ALA A 237 4.94 10.06 -7.14
C ALA A 237 4.65 9.09 -5.98
N PHE A 238 5.66 8.73 -5.18
CA PHE A 238 5.46 7.97 -3.94
C PHE A 238 4.50 8.70 -2.99
N ASP A 239 4.72 9.99 -2.72
CA ASP A 239 3.86 10.78 -1.82
C ASP A 239 2.40 10.80 -2.29
N TYR A 240 2.15 11.00 -3.59
CA TYR A 240 0.79 10.95 -4.14
C TYR A 240 0.17 9.54 -4.06
N GLY A 241 0.97 8.49 -4.26
CA GLY A 241 0.52 7.11 -4.09
C GLY A 241 0.18 6.79 -2.64
N TYR A 242 1.00 7.26 -1.69
CA TYR A 242 0.74 7.15 -0.26
C TYR A 242 -0.54 7.91 0.14
N ASN A 243 -0.70 9.15 -0.32
CA ASN A 243 -1.90 9.96 -0.07
C ASN A 243 -3.18 9.31 -0.62
N LEU A 244 -3.09 8.61 -1.75
CA LEU A 244 -4.20 7.83 -2.29
C LEU A 244 -4.63 6.74 -1.29
N PHE A 245 -3.69 5.94 -0.77
CA PHE A 245 -4.01 4.93 0.25
C PHE A 245 -4.47 5.55 1.57
N ALA A 246 -3.88 6.66 2.00
CA ALA A 246 -4.33 7.40 3.18
C ALA A 246 -5.80 7.80 3.07
N HIS A 247 -6.26 8.31 1.92
CA HIS A 247 -7.68 8.60 1.68
C HIS A 247 -8.59 7.36 1.72
N LEU A 248 -8.08 6.18 1.33
CA LEU A 248 -8.81 4.93 1.46
C LEU A 248 -8.89 4.49 2.93
N PHE A 249 -7.82 4.67 3.69
CA PHE A 249 -7.78 4.39 5.12
C PHE A 249 -8.72 5.31 5.89
N ASP A 250 -8.64 6.63 5.68
CA ASP A 250 -9.57 7.63 6.23
C ASP A 250 -11.04 7.31 5.93
N GLY A 251 -11.31 6.73 4.76
CA GLY A 251 -12.64 6.33 4.33
C GLY A 251 -13.13 4.98 4.87
N GLY A 252 -12.35 4.30 5.71
CA GLY A 252 -12.72 2.97 6.26
C GLY A 252 -12.60 1.83 5.26
N PHE A 253 -11.93 2.01 4.12
CA PHE A 253 -11.85 1.00 3.04
C PHE A 253 -10.68 0.02 3.18
N ALA A 254 -9.90 0.11 4.27
CA ALA A 254 -8.77 -0.79 4.49
C ALA A 254 -9.18 -2.27 4.52
N PRO A 255 -10.27 -2.70 5.20
CA PRO A 255 -10.67 -4.11 5.22
C PRO A 255 -11.07 -4.63 3.84
N ASP A 256 -11.88 -3.87 3.11
CA ASP A 256 -12.33 -4.20 1.76
C ASP A 256 -11.12 -4.37 0.82
N LEU A 257 -10.19 -3.41 0.87
CA LEU A 257 -8.98 -3.46 0.07
C LEU A 257 -8.11 -4.67 0.44
N TYR A 258 -7.83 -4.90 1.73
CA TYR A 258 -7.00 -6.01 2.17
C TYR A 258 -7.52 -7.37 1.69
N ASN A 259 -8.84 -7.57 1.77
CA ASN A 259 -9.50 -8.79 1.31
C ASN A 259 -9.42 -8.94 -0.22
N SER A 260 -9.59 -7.84 -0.96
CA SER A 260 -9.50 -7.84 -2.43
C SER A 260 -8.11 -8.20 -2.98
N LEU A 261 -7.06 -8.06 -2.16
CA LEU A 261 -5.66 -8.35 -2.53
C LEU A 261 -5.22 -9.77 -2.17
N SER A 262 -6.10 -10.59 -1.59
CA SER A 262 -5.80 -11.98 -1.25
C SER A 262 -5.59 -12.83 -2.50
N VAL A 263 -4.73 -13.84 -2.39
CA VAL A 263 -4.42 -14.80 -3.46
C VAL A 263 -4.75 -16.21 -2.94
N GLU A 264 -5.52 -16.96 -3.73
CA GLU A 264 -5.92 -18.32 -3.37
C GLU A 264 -4.68 -19.22 -3.18
N GLY A 265 -4.64 -19.93 -2.05
CA GLY A 265 -3.51 -20.80 -1.68
C GLY A 265 -2.33 -20.09 -1.01
N GLU A 266 -2.32 -18.76 -0.94
CA GLU A 266 -1.33 -18.00 -0.18
C GLU A 266 -1.89 -17.56 1.17
N VAL A 267 -1.06 -17.68 2.22
CA VAL A 267 -1.40 -17.22 3.58
C VAL A 267 -1.40 -15.70 3.67
N ILE A 268 -0.47 -15.08 2.94
CA ILE A 268 -0.31 -13.64 2.83
C ILE A 268 0.33 -13.33 1.46
N ALA A 269 -0.36 -12.54 0.66
CA ALA A 269 0.17 -12.08 -0.62
C ALA A 269 1.15 -10.91 -0.43
N GLN A 270 2.11 -10.74 -1.34
CA GLN A 270 3.09 -9.65 -1.28
C GLN A 270 2.42 -8.25 -1.23
N HIS A 271 1.34 -8.07 -1.97
CA HIS A 271 0.56 -6.82 -1.98
C HIS A 271 -0.13 -6.57 -0.64
N GLN A 272 -0.60 -7.61 0.06
CA GLN A 272 -1.16 -7.48 1.40
C GLN A 272 -0.09 -7.04 2.41
N THR A 273 1.11 -7.61 2.35
CA THR A 273 2.25 -7.17 3.18
C THR A 273 2.63 -5.72 2.90
N THR A 274 2.64 -5.32 1.62
CA THR A 274 2.93 -3.93 1.22
C THR A 274 1.85 -2.97 1.75
N LEU A 275 0.57 -3.35 1.66
CA LEU A 275 -0.53 -2.57 2.22
C LEU A 275 -0.38 -2.42 3.74
N LEU A 276 0.00 -3.48 4.46
CA LEU A 276 0.25 -3.43 5.90
C LEU A 276 1.41 -2.49 6.26
N LYS A 277 2.47 -2.38 5.42
CA LYS A 277 3.55 -1.39 5.60
C LYS A 277 3.04 0.04 5.45
N LEU A 278 2.21 0.31 4.43
CA LEU A 278 1.60 1.62 4.24
C LEU A 278 0.63 1.96 5.39
N LEU A 279 -0.11 0.96 5.87
CA LEU A 279 -1.02 1.10 6.99
C LEU A 279 -0.26 1.41 8.29
N ASP A 280 0.83 0.70 8.59
CA ASP A 280 1.67 1.00 9.76
C ASP A 280 2.18 2.46 9.71
N SER A 281 2.75 2.87 8.57
CA SER A 281 3.19 4.26 8.35
C SER A 281 2.05 5.28 8.54
N TYR A 282 0.87 4.97 8.04
CA TYR A 282 -0.34 5.79 8.22
C TYR A 282 -0.73 5.90 9.70
N LEU A 283 -0.76 4.79 10.43
CA LEU A 283 -1.08 4.81 11.86
C LEU A 283 -0.03 5.56 12.68
N GLN A 284 1.24 5.51 12.30
CA GLN A 284 2.29 6.27 12.99
C GLN A 284 2.15 7.79 12.82
N SER A 285 1.68 8.23 11.65
CA SER A 285 1.46 9.64 11.33
C SER A 285 0.09 10.17 11.78
N SER A 286 -0.92 9.29 11.89
CA SER A 286 -2.27 9.65 12.29
C SER A 286 -2.44 9.84 13.81
N GLN A 287 -3.37 10.70 14.19
CA GLN A 287 -3.80 10.96 15.57
C GLN A 287 -5.30 10.68 15.79
N THR A 288 -6.03 10.23 14.76
CA THR A 288 -7.49 10.14 14.78
C THR A 288 -8.01 8.72 15.01
N CYS A 289 -8.68 8.52 16.15
CA CYS A 289 -9.23 7.23 16.57
C CYS A 289 -10.45 6.68 15.79
N PRO A 290 -11.40 7.50 15.27
CA PRO A 290 -12.62 6.97 14.64
C PRO A 290 -12.34 6.05 13.45
N VAL A 291 -11.30 6.35 12.68
CA VAL A 291 -10.87 5.58 11.50
C VAL A 291 -10.31 4.21 11.91
N HIS A 292 -9.78 4.08 13.13
CA HIS A 292 -9.17 2.83 13.60
C HIS A 292 -10.22 1.78 14.01
N CYS A 293 -11.44 2.19 14.35
CA CYS A 293 -12.52 1.28 14.75
C CYS A 293 -12.76 0.18 13.71
N ASP A 294 -12.87 0.56 12.44
CA ASP A 294 -13.15 -0.36 11.32
C ASP A 294 -11.95 -1.27 11.01
N MET A 295 -10.75 -0.86 11.40
CA MET A 295 -9.52 -1.62 11.21
C MET A 295 -9.31 -2.68 12.30
N CYS A 296 -9.89 -2.51 13.50
CA CYS A 296 -9.65 -3.40 14.64
C CYS A 296 -10.08 -4.86 14.36
N PRO A 297 -11.28 -5.13 13.80
CA PRO A 297 -11.68 -6.49 13.45
C PRO A 297 -10.75 -7.12 12.40
N MET A 298 -10.42 -6.36 11.34
CA MET A 298 -9.53 -6.82 10.28
C MET A 298 -8.13 -7.16 10.81
N LEU A 299 -7.51 -6.28 11.60
CA LEU A 299 -6.20 -6.53 12.19
C LEU A 299 -6.21 -7.72 13.16
N SER A 300 -7.31 -7.89 13.91
CA SER A 300 -7.50 -9.03 14.82
C SER A 300 -7.57 -10.36 14.04
N GLU A 301 -8.33 -10.39 12.95
CA GLU A 301 -8.45 -11.57 12.08
C GLU A 301 -7.12 -11.91 11.40
N ILE A 302 -6.41 -10.90 10.88
CA ILE A 302 -5.07 -11.04 10.30
C ILE A 302 -4.11 -11.62 11.33
N PHE A 303 -4.07 -11.02 12.53
CA PHE A 303 -3.20 -11.48 13.62
C PHE A 303 -3.47 -12.94 13.99
N LEU A 304 -4.74 -13.31 14.17
CA LEU A 304 -5.16 -14.67 14.51
C LEU A 304 -4.79 -15.69 13.42
N SER A 305 -5.09 -15.36 12.16
CA SER A 305 -4.81 -16.23 11.02
C SER A 305 -3.31 -16.48 10.86
N LEU A 306 -2.50 -15.41 10.87
CA LEU A 306 -1.04 -15.50 10.74
C LEU A 306 -0.38 -16.17 11.96
N SER A 307 -0.90 -15.93 13.17
CA SER A 307 -0.44 -16.62 14.39
C SER A 307 -0.72 -18.12 14.28
N SER A 308 -1.95 -18.52 13.94
CA SER A 308 -2.33 -19.94 13.78
C SER A 308 -1.48 -20.66 12.72
N TYR A 309 -1.27 -20.00 11.58
CA TYR A 309 -0.39 -20.51 10.54
C TYR A 309 1.04 -20.70 11.04
N SER A 310 1.62 -19.65 11.65
CA SER A 310 2.99 -19.66 12.17
C SER A 310 3.18 -20.73 13.24
N GLN A 311 2.23 -20.88 14.17
CA GLN A 311 2.24 -21.94 15.18
C GLN A 311 2.26 -23.32 14.54
N SER A 312 1.42 -23.55 13.53
CA SER A 312 1.33 -24.84 12.84
C SER A 312 2.61 -25.17 12.07
N ALA A 313 3.16 -24.19 11.35
CA ALA A 313 4.42 -24.32 10.61
C ALA A 313 5.61 -24.59 11.54
N ILE A 314 5.69 -23.86 12.66
CA ILE A 314 6.73 -24.07 13.68
C ILE A 314 6.59 -25.44 14.34
N LYS A 315 5.38 -25.88 14.71
CA LYS A 315 5.14 -27.21 15.30
C LYS A 315 5.60 -28.34 14.37
N ARG A 316 5.30 -28.24 13.07
CA ARG A 316 5.79 -29.19 12.05
C ARG A 316 7.32 -29.20 11.98
N ALA A 317 7.96 -28.05 12.09
CA ALA A 317 9.41 -27.92 12.03
C ALA A 317 10.12 -28.46 13.30
N ILE A 318 9.50 -28.33 14.48
CA ILE A 318 10.05 -28.83 15.76
C ILE A 318 9.84 -30.35 15.91
N ASN A 319 8.66 -30.88 15.54
CA ASN A 319 8.29 -32.29 15.78
C ASN A 319 8.03 -33.06 14.46
N PRO A 320 9.08 -33.49 13.73
CA PRO A 320 8.91 -34.18 12.44
C PRO A 320 8.37 -35.62 12.51
N ILE A 321 8.17 -36.19 13.71
CA ILE A 321 8.05 -37.66 13.91
C ILE A 321 6.62 -38.20 13.76
N ASN A 322 5.58 -37.36 13.63
CA ASN A 322 4.19 -37.84 13.51
C ASN A 322 3.64 -37.88 12.07
N SER A 323 4.50 -37.74 11.05
CA SER A 323 4.12 -38.01 9.67
C SER A 323 4.07 -39.53 9.46
N GLU A 324 2.90 -40.11 9.18
CA GLU A 324 2.76 -41.55 8.95
C GLU A 324 3.79 -42.05 7.92
N PRO A 325 4.48 -43.17 8.19
CA PRO A 325 5.45 -43.73 7.25
C PRO A 325 4.70 -44.44 6.12
N ASN A 326 4.27 -43.68 5.11
CA ASN A 326 3.87 -44.28 3.84
C ASN A 326 5.12 -44.67 3.05
N LEU A 327 5.16 -45.97 2.77
CA LEU A 327 6.27 -46.71 2.21
C LEU A 327 6.34 -46.48 0.69
N ASP A 328 6.87 -45.35 0.24
CA ASP A 328 7.53 -45.31 -1.06
C ASP A 328 8.59 -44.19 -1.18
N SER A 329 9.80 -44.59 -0.82
CA SER A 329 11.02 -44.33 -1.58
C SER A 329 11.22 -42.94 -2.25
N SER A 330 11.86 -42.07 -1.46
CA SER A 330 13.22 -41.60 -1.75
C SER A 330 13.45 -40.56 -2.85
N ILE A 331 12.70 -39.45 -2.86
CA ILE A 331 13.17 -38.11 -3.26
C ILE A 331 12.41 -37.09 -2.36
N GLU A 332 13.05 -36.05 -1.82
CA GLU A 332 12.43 -34.89 -1.13
C GLU A 332 12.03 -34.93 0.37
N HIS A 333 12.64 -35.75 1.24
CA HIS A 333 12.61 -35.47 2.70
C HIS A 333 13.54 -34.31 3.12
N LEU A 334 13.72 -33.32 2.24
CA LEU A 334 14.35 -32.07 2.63
C LEU A 334 13.46 -31.42 3.67
N ARG A 335 14.12 -31.00 4.74
CA ARG A 335 13.64 -30.09 5.79
C ARG A 335 13.13 -28.78 5.15
N GLU A 336 11.98 -28.82 4.52
CA GLU A 336 11.37 -27.61 3.98
C GLU A 336 10.80 -26.84 5.17
N LEU A 337 11.64 -25.96 5.70
CA LEU A 337 11.16 -24.78 6.39
C LEU A 337 10.08 -24.20 5.49
N ASP A 338 8.85 -24.19 5.98
CA ASP A 338 7.70 -23.64 5.30
C ASP A 338 8.10 -22.29 4.66
N LEU A 339 8.22 -22.26 3.33
CA LEU A 339 8.82 -21.14 2.60
C LEU A 339 8.01 -19.84 2.80
N LEU A 340 6.76 -19.97 3.24
CA LEU A 340 5.85 -18.88 3.54
C LEU A 340 5.94 -18.42 5.02
N LEU A 341 6.54 -19.21 5.91
CA LEU A 341 6.66 -18.85 7.33
C LEU A 341 7.38 -17.50 7.54
N PRO A 342 8.52 -17.18 6.89
CA PRO A 342 9.14 -15.87 7.02
C PRO A 342 8.21 -14.72 6.57
N LYS A 343 7.43 -14.91 5.50
CA LYS A 343 6.47 -13.91 5.01
C LYS A 343 5.31 -13.71 6.00
N SER A 344 4.78 -14.81 6.54
CA SER A 344 3.75 -14.79 7.57
C SER A 344 4.23 -14.07 8.83
N CYS A 345 5.47 -14.31 9.25
CA CYS A 345 6.09 -13.64 10.39
C CYS A 345 6.29 -12.14 10.16
N GLU A 346 6.75 -11.71 8.98
CA GLU A 346 6.87 -10.29 8.61
C GLU A 346 5.50 -9.58 8.68
N ALA A 347 4.46 -10.18 8.07
CA ALA A 347 3.12 -9.63 8.10
C ALA A 347 2.54 -9.60 9.53
N LEU A 348 2.85 -10.62 10.35
CA LEU A 348 2.45 -10.68 11.74
C LEU A 348 3.11 -9.57 12.58
N VAL A 349 4.38 -9.25 12.31
CA VAL A 349 5.06 -8.09 12.92
C VAL A 349 4.33 -6.80 12.59
N LEU A 350 4.00 -6.57 11.32
CA LEU A 350 3.28 -5.35 10.89
C LEU A 350 1.89 -5.26 11.53
N ALA A 351 1.11 -6.34 11.50
CA ALA A 351 -0.19 -6.38 12.17
C ALA A 351 -0.07 -6.09 13.67
N THR A 352 0.93 -6.67 14.33
CA THR A 352 1.21 -6.43 15.75
C THR A 352 1.55 -4.97 16.04
N GLN A 353 2.37 -4.33 15.19
CA GLN A 353 2.73 -2.91 15.33
C GLN A 353 1.51 -2.00 15.17
N CYS A 354 0.66 -2.26 14.17
CA CYS A 354 -0.63 -1.57 13.98
C CYS A 354 -1.53 -1.69 15.22
N ILE A 355 -1.72 -2.91 15.74
CA ILE A 355 -2.54 -3.19 16.93
C ILE A 355 -2.00 -2.44 18.16
N VAL A 356 -0.68 -2.47 18.37
CA VAL A 356 -0.03 -1.75 19.46
C VAL A 356 -0.25 -0.25 19.34
N LYS A 357 -0.07 0.33 18.14
CA LYS A 357 -0.27 1.77 17.93
C LYS A 357 -1.70 2.19 18.21
N ILE A 358 -2.69 1.46 17.70
CA ILE A 358 -4.11 1.73 17.97
C ILE A 358 -4.44 1.59 19.46
N SER A 359 -3.89 0.56 20.12
CA SER A 359 -4.10 0.33 21.55
C SER A 359 -3.56 1.48 22.42
N LEU A 360 -2.36 1.98 22.09
CA LEU A 360 -1.76 3.13 22.78
C LEU A 360 -2.54 4.42 22.53
N LEU A 361 -2.95 4.69 21.29
CA LEU A 361 -3.78 5.86 20.96
C LEU A 361 -5.13 5.82 21.68
N SER A 362 -5.78 4.65 21.74
CA SER A 362 -7.03 4.46 22.47
C SER A 362 -6.86 4.73 23.97
N GLU A 363 -5.73 4.30 24.56
CA GLU A 363 -5.42 4.58 25.96
C GLU A 363 -5.19 6.07 26.23
N ASP A 364 -4.36 6.73 25.42
CA ASP A 364 -4.10 8.17 25.53
C ASP A 364 -5.41 8.97 25.46
N GLN A 365 -6.31 8.61 24.53
CA GLN A 365 -7.62 9.25 24.45
C GLN A 365 -8.50 8.99 25.66
N ARG A 366 -8.52 7.77 26.20
CA ARG A 366 -9.31 7.47 27.41
C ARG A 366 -8.81 8.19 28.65
N THR A 367 -7.52 8.53 28.71
CA THR A 367 -7.01 9.39 29.79
C THR A 367 -7.55 10.82 29.71
N MET A 368 -7.85 11.30 28.50
CA MET A 368 -8.40 12.64 28.27
C MET A 368 -9.94 12.65 28.32
N ASP A 369 -10.59 11.62 27.79
CA ASP A 369 -12.03 11.41 27.75
C ASP A 369 -12.38 9.96 28.13
N PRO A 370 -12.82 9.71 29.37
CA PRO A 370 -13.20 8.37 29.83
C PRO A 370 -14.33 7.70 29.02
N SER A 371 -15.11 8.48 28.27
CA SER A 371 -16.22 7.99 27.43
C SER A 371 -15.77 7.51 26.05
N ALA A 372 -14.50 7.73 25.67
CA ALA A 372 -13.94 7.27 24.41
C ALA A 372 -13.98 5.73 24.29
N VAL A 373 -14.15 5.25 23.05
CA VAL A 373 -14.26 3.82 22.72
C VAL A 373 -13.00 3.07 23.12
N GLU A 374 -13.18 1.96 23.86
CA GLU A 374 -12.08 1.09 24.28
C GLU A 374 -11.70 0.10 23.16
N LEU A 375 -10.95 0.55 22.16
CA LEU A 375 -10.51 -0.29 21.05
C LEU A 375 -9.59 -1.43 21.49
N ARG A 376 -8.82 -1.20 22.56
CA ARG A 376 -7.98 -2.23 23.18
C ARG A 376 -8.77 -3.48 23.58
N ALA A 377 -10.05 -3.34 23.93
CA ALA A 377 -10.91 -4.46 24.27
C ALA A 377 -11.06 -5.48 23.13
N ILE A 378 -11.20 -4.98 21.90
CA ILE A 378 -11.37 -5.81 20.70
C ILE A 378 -10.16 -6.75 20.53
N PHE A 379 -8.96 -6.25 20.79
CA PHE A 379 -7.73 -7.03 20.63
C PHE A 379 -7.49 -8.04 21.77
N ARG A 380 -8.06 -7.83 22.96
CA ARG A 380 -7.93 -8.80 24.08
C ARG A 380 -8.56 -10.13 23.75
N ASP A 381 -9.76 -10.11 23.18
CA ASP A 381 -10.50 -11.33 22.89
C ASP A 381 -9.82 -12.12 21.76
N ALA A 382 -9.22 -11.40 20.80
CA ALA A 382 -8.53 -11.98 19.65
C ALA A 382 -7.09 -12.48 19.93
N CYS A 383 -6.38 -12.00 20.94
CA CYS A 383 -4.97 -12.35 21.10
C CYS A 383 -4.74 -13.72 21.78
N SER A 384 -4.23 -14.71 21.03
CA SER A 384 -3.53 -15.91 21.52
C SER A 384 -2.03 -15.77 21.21
N THR A 385 -1.32 -14.99 22.02
CA THR A 385 0.12 -14.72 21.87
C THR A 385 1.00 -15.73 22.63
N ASP A 386 0.47 -16.37 23.66
CA ASP A 386 1.19 -17.20 24.62
C ASP A 386 1.82 -18.46 23.99
N GLU A 387 1.02 -19.25 23.26
CA GLU A 387 1.48 -20.46 22.59
C GLU A 387 2.47 -20.11 21.46
N LEU A 388 2.22 -19.04 20.71
CA LEU A 388 3.14 -18.58 19.67
C LEU A 388 4.49 -18.16 20.28
N LEU A 389 4.50 -17.40 21.38
CA LEU A 389 5.72 -16.98 22.06
C LEU A 389 6.51 -18.18 22.59
N ARG A 390 5.83 -19.17 23.17
CA ARG A 390 6.45 -20.43 23.64
C ARG A 390 7.11 -21.19 22.49
N LEU A 391 6.39 -21.37 21.38
CA LEU A 391 6.89 -22.04 20.19
C LEU A 391 8.06 -21.28 19.57
N LEU A 392 8.02 -19.95 19.54
CA LEU A 392 9.11 -19.12 19.04
C LEU A 392 10.35 -19.17 19.92
N ASP A 393 10.22 -19.28 21.26
CA ASP A 393 11.38 -19.48 22.14
C ASP A 393 12.08 -20.82 21.86
N ALA A 394 11.29 -21.87 21.62
CA ALA A 394 11.81 -23.18 21.26
C ALA A 394 12.39 -23.23 19.84
N PHE A 395 11.73 -22.57 18.87
CA PHE A 395 12.08 -22.63 17.45
C PHE A 395 13.27 -21.75 17.08
N LEU A 396 13.38 -20.57 17.69
CA LEU A 396 14.42 -19.60 17.41
C LEU A 396 15.38 -19.52 18.60
N PRO A 397 16.57 -20.17 18.53
CA PRO A 397 17.56 -20.06 19.58
C PRO A 397 18.01 -18.60 19.73
N ARG A 398 18.29 -18.19 20.97
CA ARG A 398 18.70 -16.82 21.29
C ARG A 398 20.10 -16.56 20.77
N ILE A 399 20.41 -15.33 20.37
CA ILE A 399 21.76 -14.97 19.92
C ILE A 399 22.42 -14.06 20.94
N TYR A 400 23.56 -14.49 21.47
CA TYR A 400 24.38 -13.73 22.40
C TYR A 400 25.82 -13.63 21.87
N PHE A 401 26.30 -12.42 21.59
CA PHE A 401 27.61 -12.17 20.96
C PHE A 401 27.83 -12.99 19.68
N GLY A 402 26.82 -13.00 18.79
CA GLY A 402 26.86 -13.73 17.52
C GLY A 402 26.81 -15.26 17.64
N LYS A 403 26.63 -15.83 18.84
CA LYS A 403 26.52 -17.28 19.05
C LYS A 403 25.11 -17.68 19.50
N PRO A 404 24.53 -18.75 18.92
CA PRO A 404 23.27 -19.29 19.39
C PRO A 404 23.45 -19.89 20.79
N VAL A 405 22.63 -19.43 21.74
CA VAL A 405 22.51 -20.04 23.06
C VAL A 405 21.53 -21.21 22.93
N LEU A 406 22.05 -22.43 22.96
CA LEU A 406 21.25 -23.65 22.93
C LEU A 406 20.63 -23.86 24.32
N ASN A 407 19.32 -24.06 24.37
CA ASN A 407 18.62 -24.35 25.61
C ASN A 407 18.86 -25.84 25.97
N PRO A 408 19.40 -26.18 27.17
CA PRO A 408 19.75 -27.56 27.52
C PRO A 408 18.55 -28.52 27.63
N ALA A 409 17.32 -27.99 27.67
CA ALA A 409 16.08 -28.78 27.66
C ALA A 409 15.58 -29.17 26.25
N THR A 410 16.09 -28.54 25.19
CA THR A 410 15.70 -28.81 23.79
C THR A 410 16.92 -29.30 23.03
N ASP A 411 17.26 -30.57 23.21
CA ASP A 411 18.34 -31.28 22.51
C ASP A 411 17.92 -31.65 21.06
N GLN A 412 17.23 -30.73 20.38
CA GLN A 412 16.75 -30.94 19.02
C GLN A 412 17.63 -30.17 18.05
N SER A 413 18.14 -30.87 17.05
CA SER A 413 18.93 -30.35 15.94
C SER A 413 18.13 -29.35 15.09
N ILE A 414 17.99 -28.11 15.56
CA ILE A 414 17.43 -27.02 14.76
C ILE A 414 18.41 -26.77 13.61
N PRO A 415 17.97 -26.77 12.34
CA PRO A 415 18.85 -26.54 11.20
C PRO A 415 19.55 -25.17 11.33
N SER A 416 20.86 -25.14 11.16
CA SER A 416 21.69 -23.92 11.19
C SER A 416 21.26 -22.84 10.18
N SER A 417 20.34 -23.16 9.25
CA SER A 417 19.78 -22.26 8.24
C SER A 417 18.70 -21.28 8.76
N VAL A 418 18.11 -21.51 9.94
CA VAL A 418 17.04 -20.64 10.50
C VAL A 418 17.61 -19.37 11.19
N ALA A 419 18.90 -19.41 11.53
CA ALA A 419 19.59 -18.31 12.23
C ALA A 419 19.86 -17.07 11.34
N GLY A 420 19.83 -17.22 10.01
CA GLY A 420 20.14 -16.13 9.05
C GLY A 420 18.93 -15.48 8.35
N ALA A 421 17.70 -15.88 8.68
CA ALA A 421 16.51 -15.40 7.95
C ALA A 421 15.99 -14.06 8.52
N ASN A 422 16.07 -13.00 7.70
CA ASN A 422 15.57 -11.65 8.00
C ASN A 422 14.08 -11.61 8.40
N GLY A 423 13.27 -12.57 7.95
CA GLY A 423 11.82 -12.61 8.17
C GLY A 423 11.34 -12.94 9.59
N PHE A 424 12.25 -13.17 10.54
CA PHE A 424 11.90 -13.35 11.97
C PHE A 424 12.42 -12.23 12.87
N SER A 425 13.03 -11.20 12.29
CA SER A 425 13.49 -10.03 13.05
C SER A 425 12.31 -9.36 13.72
N TYR A 426 12.49 -8.90 14.96
CA TYR A 426 11.48 -8.18 15.75
C TYR A 426 10.22 -8.96 16.15
N LEU A 427 10.02 -10.19 15.67
CA LEU A 427 8.80 -10.95 15.96
C LEU A 427 8.61 -11.19 17.46
N LYS A 428 9.64 -11.72 18.15
CA LYS A 428 9.57 -11.91 19.62
C LYS A 428 9.36 -10.57 20.33
N ARG A 429 10.09 -9.52 19.90
CA ARG A 429 10.02 -8.18 20.49
C ARG A 429 8.60 -7.61 20.42
N ASP A 430 7.99 -7.63 19.24
CA ASP A 430 6.71 -6.97 19.03
C ASP A 430 5.55 -7.77 19.64
N LEU A 431 5.61 -9.11 19.64
CA LEU A 431 4.64 -9.94 20.37
C LEU A 431 4.71 -9.71 21.89
N VAL A 432 5.92 -9.63 22.46
CA VAL A 432 6.11 -9.30 23.88
C VAL A 432 5.63 -7.89 24.19
N ARG A 433 5.92 -6.92 23.30
CA ARG A 433 5.42 -5.54 23.42
C ARG A 433 3.89 -5.51 23.41
N LEU A 434 3.25 -6.26 22.51
CA LEU A 434 1.78 -6.37 22.45
C LEU A 434 1.22 -6.93 23.75
N VAL A 435 1.78 -8.02 24.28
CA VAL A 435 1.38 -8.57 25.59
C VAL A 435 1.50 -7.51 26.68
N GLY A 436 2.63 -6.80 26.74
CA GLY A 436 2.85 -5.76 27.72
C GLY A 436 1.82 -4.62 27.64
N VAL A 437 1.48 -4.16 26.43
CA VAL A 437 0.44 -3.15 26.20
C VAL A 437 -0.92 -3.69 26.63
N LEU A 438 -1.30 -4.90 26.20
CA LEU A 438 -2.61 -5.50 26.51
C LEU A 438 -2.78 -5.88 27.99
N CYS A 439 -1.71 -6.05 28.77
CA CYS A 439 -1.77 -6.31 30.21
C CYS A 439 -1.89 -5.05 31.07
N HIS A 440 -1.55 -3.86 30.55
CA HIS A 440 -1.46 -2.65 31.36
C HIS A 440 -2.82 -2.30 32.01
N ARG A 441 -2.90 -2.37 33.34
CA ARG A 441 -4.14 -2.12 34.13
C ARG A 441 -5.33 -3.01 33.74
N ASP A 442 -5.06 -4.22 33.26
CA ASP A 442 -6.11 -5.18 32.86
C ASP A 442 -5.95 -6.52 33.57
N LYS A 443 -6.60 -6.67 34.72
CA LYS A 443 -6.49 -7.90 35.54
C LYS A 443 -6.98 -9.14 34.80
N THR A 444 -8.03 -9.03 33.99
CA THR A 444 -8.57 -10.17 33.24
C THR A 444 -7.56 -10.71 32.24
N PHE A 445 -6.90 -9.83 31.48
CA PHE A 445 -5.87 -10.25 30.54
C PHE A 445 -4.59 -10.71 31.24
N GLN A 446 -4.18 -10.06 32.33
CA GLN A 446 -3.08 -10.51 33.19
C GLN A 446 -3.30 -11.96 33.69
N ASP A 447 -4.50 -12.26 34.19
CA ASP A 447 -4.86 -13.59 34.69
C ASP A 447 -4.89 -14.62 33.56
N ARG A 448 -5.37 -14.25 32.37
CA ARG A 448 -5.35 -15.11 31.18
C ARG A 448 -3.92 -15.51 30.80
N ILE A 449 -3.00 -14.55 30.74
CA ILE A 449 -1.59 -14.83 30.43
C ILE A 449 -0.97 -15.77 31.48
N ARG A 450 -1.32 -15.60 32.76
CA ARG A 450 -0.90 -16.52 33.82
C ARG A 450 -1.44 -17.93 33.61
N VAL A 451 -2.75 -18.09 33.45
CA VAL A 451 -3.41 -19.40 33.28
C VAL A 451 -2.87 -20.16 32.07
N CYS A 452 -2.51 -19.45 31.00
CA CYS A 452 -1.91 -20.03 29.81
C CYS A 452 -0.40 -20.33 29.95
N GLY A 453 0.22 -20.11 31.12
CA GLY A 453 1.65 -20.36 31.36
C GLY A 453 2.56 -19.38 30.63
N GLY A 454 2.11 -18.14 30.40
CA GLY A 454 2.87 -17.10 29.69
C GLY A 454 3.90 -16.39 30.57
N ILE A 455 3.74 -16.37 31.91
CA ILE A 455 4.68 -15.69 32.82
C ILE A 455 6.12 -16.22 32.67
N PRO A 456 6.37 -17.55 32.74
CA PRO A 456 7.73 -18.08 32.54
C PRO A 456 8.29 -17.77 31.15
N VAL A 457 7.44 -17.74 30.11
CA VAL A 457 7.84 -17.42 28.74
C VAL A 457 8.33 -15.97 28.65
N ILE A 458 7.62 -15.01 29.25
CA ILE A 458 8.04 -13.60 29.27
C ILE A 458 9.32 -13.43 30.10
N MET A 459 9.43 -14.09 31.26
CA MET A 459 10.65 -14.06 32.07
C MET A 459 11.87 -14.57 31.30
N ASN A 460 11.69 -15.62 30.49
CA ASN A 460 12.71 -16.16 29.60
C ASN A 460 13.17 -15.16 28.53
N MET A 461 12.36 -14.16 28.19
CA MET A 461 12.69 -13.10 27.23
C MET A 461 13.35 -11.88 27.89
N CYS A 462 13.51 -11.85 29.22
CA CYS A 462 14.21 -10.78 29.95
C CYS A 462 15.74 -10.88 29.84
N VAL A 463 16.26 -11.33 28.70
CA VAL A 463 17.67 -11.49 28.39
C VAL A 463 18.00 -10.80 27.07
N VAL A 464 19.28 -10.50 26.85
CA VAL A 464 19.72 -9.87 25.59
C VAL A 464 19.61 -10.89 24.46
N ASP A 465 19.00 -10.49 23.35
CA ASP A 465 18.92 -11.23 22.09
C ASP A 465 19.27 -10.29 20.94
N GLU A 466 20.42 -10.49 20.30
CA GLU A 466 20.91 -9.61 19.23
C GLU A 466 19.98 -9.62 17.99
N ARG A 467 19.23 -10.72 17.78
CA ARG A 467 18.25 -10.82 16.69
C ARG A 467 17.02 -9.94 16.94
N ASN A 468 16.75 -9.61 18.19
CA ASN A 468 15.59 -8.83 18.60
C ASN A 468 16.03 -7.65 19.49
N PRO A 469 16.59 -6.59 18.89
CA PRO A 469 16.95 -5.38 19.62
C PRO A 469 15.77 -4.87 20.46
N TYR A 470 16.05 -4.50 21.71
CA TYR A 470 15.07 -4.05 22.70
C TYR A 470 14.08 -5.11 23.24
N LEU A 471 14.26 -6.40 22.92
CA LEU A 471 13.41 -7.47 23.46
C LEU A 471 13.40 -7.48 24.99
N ARG A 472 14.57 -7.38 25.61
CA ARG A 472 14.73 -7.40 27.07
C ARG A 472 13.92 -6.28 27.73
N GLU A 473 14.01 -5.07 27.21
CA GLU A 473 13.34 -3.88 27.72
C GLU A 473 11.82 -4.04 27.62
N HIS A 474 11.32 -4.53 26.48
CA HIS A 474 9.91 -4.84 26.32
C HIS A 474 9.44 -6.00 27.21
N ALA A 475 10.27 -7.02 27.43
CA ALA A 475 9.97 -8.13 28.33
C ALA A 475 9.88 -7.69 29.79
N ILE A 476 10.79 -6.83 30.24
CA ILE A 476 10.73 -6.23 31.58
C ILE A 476 9.47 -5.38 31.74
N LEU A 477 9.13 -4.57 30.73
CA LEU A 477 7.90 -3.78 30.76
C LEU A 477 6.65 -4.66 30.79
N ALA A 478 6.60 -5.71 29.97
CA ALA A 478 5.51 -6.67 29.94
C ALA A 478 5.36 -7.38 31.30
N LEU A 479 6.47 -7.82 31.90
CA LEU A 479 6.49 -8.43 33.23
C LEU A 479 6.01 -7.46 34.30
N ARG A 480 6.45 -6.20 34.28
CA ARG A 480 5.91 -5.16 35.18
C ARG A 480 4.40 -5.05 35.05
N ASN A 481 3.89 -4.90 33.82
CA ASN A 481 2.45 -4.74 33.58
C ASN A 481 1.66 -6.01 33.92
N LEU A 482 2.25 -7.20 33.80
CA LEU A 482 1.65 -8.47 34.22
C LEU A 482 1.46 -8.58 35.74
N LEU A 483 2.37 -7.99 36.51
CA LEU A 483 2.41 -8.07 37.97
C LEU A 483 1.72 -6.89 38.66
N ASP A 484 1.49 -5.81 37.92
CA ASP A 484 0.90 -4.58 38.45
C ASP A 484 -0.49 -4.83 39.03
N SER A 485 -0.61 -4.60 40.34
CA SER A 485 -1.83 -4.81 41.12
C SER A 485 -2.44 -6.23 41.02
N ASN A 486 -1.62 -7.25 40.72
CA ASN A 486 -2.04 -8.65 40.60
C ASN A 486 -1.24 -9.58 41.51
N LYS A 487 -1.83 -9.95 42.66
CA LYS A 487 -1.16 -10.74 43.70
C LYS A 487 -0.93 -12.18 43.25
N GLU A 488 -1.87 -12.76 42.52
CA GLU A 488 -1.80 -14.12 42.00
C GLU A 488 -0.63 -14.28 41.02
N ASN A 489 -0.43 -13.29 40.15
CA ASN A 489 0.72 -13.27 39.23
C ASN A 489 2.05 -13.06 40.00
N GLN A 490 2.08 -12.22 41.03
CA GLN A 490 3.25 -12.03 41.89
C GLN A 490 3.63 -13.33 42.63
N ASP A 491 2.64 -14.07 43.11
CA ASP A 491 2.87 -15.35 43.80
C ASP A 491 3.42 -16.43 42.89
N GLU A 492 2.95 -16.48 41.64
CA GLU A 492 3.52 -17.38 40.64
C GLU A 492 5.00 -17.06 40.37
N VAL A 493 5.35 -15.78 40.15
CA VAL A 493 6.75 -15.38 39.96
C VAL A 493 7.60 -15.72 41.18
N ASN A 494 7.10 -15.48 42.40
CA ASN A 494 7.80 -15.83 43.64
C ASN A 494 8.02 -17.34 43.82
N SER A 495 7.19 -18.17 43.17
CA SER A 495 7.33 -19.63 43.19
C SER A 495 8.42 -20.14 42.23
N ILE A 496 8.81 -19.35 41.22
CA ILE A 496 9.82 -19.70 40.23
C ILE A 496 11.21 -19.42 40.81
N GLN A 497 12.00 -20.48 41.03
CA GLN A 497 13.39 -20.33 41.47
C GLN A 497 14.37 -20.21 40.29
N PRO A 498 15.46 -19.42 40.42
CA PRO A 498 16.56 -19.45 39.48
C PRO A 498 17.14 -20.86 39.39
N SER A 499 17.36 -21.35 38.18
CA SER A 499 17.99 -22.65 37.92
C SER A 499 19.51 -22.66 38.17
N GLY A 500 20.05 -21.68 38.90
CA GLY A 500 21.50 -21.55 39.14
C GLY A 500 21.86 -21.41 40.62
N TYR A 501 22.98 -22.00 41.02
CA TYR A 501 23.63 -21.71 42.30
C TYR A 501 24.98 -21.03 42.03
N TRP A 502 25.37 -20.12 42.93
CA TRP A 502 26.72 -19.56 42.94
C TRP A 502 27.65 -20.59 43.55
N ASP A 503 28.68 -21.02 42.80
CA ASP A 503 29.73 -21.85 43.36
C ASP A 503 30.66 -21.03 44.28
N GLU A 504 31.54 -21.72 45.02
CA GLU A 504 32.46 -21.09 45.97
C GLU A 504 33.45 -20.11 45.31
N ALA A 505 33.56 -20.13 43.97
CA ALA A 505 34.37 -19.20 43.19
C ALA A 505 33.57 -17.98 42.68
N GLY A 506 32.28 -17.87 43.02
CA GLY A 506 31.41 -16.81 42.56
C GLY A 506 30.98 -16.95 41.10
N MET A 507 31.05 -18.15 40.51
CA MET A 507 30.46 -18.42 39.20
C MET A 507 29.05 -18.99 39.34
N LEU A 508 28.12 -18.47 38.54
CA LEU A 508 26.77 -18.99 38.42
C LEU A 508 26.79 -20.33 37.64
N ARG A 509 26.42 -21.44 38.29
CA ARG A 509 26.32 -22.76 37.65
C ARG A 509 24.88 -23.23 37.57
N GLU A 510 24.50 -23.80 36.43
CA GLU A 510 23.16 -24.37 36.21
C GLU A 510 22.95 -25.69 36.98
N LYS A 511 21.75 -25.86 37.53
CA LYS A 511 21.27 -27.07 38.17
C LYS A 511 20.52 -27.90 37.12
N VAL A 512 21.03 -29.09 36.79
CA VAL A 512 20.37 -30.01 35.86
C VAL A 512 19.08 -30.53 36.51
N GLY A 513 17.92 -30.19 35.92
CA GLY A 513 16.60 -30.67 36.31
C GLY A 513 15.77 -29.66 37.13
N ALA A 514 14.73 -29.10 36.51
CA ALA A 514 13.75 -28.25 37.19
C ALA A 514 12.77 -29.12 38.01
N THR A 515 12.52 -28.75 39.26
CA THR A 515 11.44 -29.31 40.08
C THR A 515 10.47 -28.18 40.45
N LEU A 516 9.21 -28.33 40.03
CA LEU A 516 8.09 -27.61 40.62
C LEU A 516 7.97 -28.04 42.10
N ARG A 517 7.59 -27.11 42.98
CA ARG A 517 7.30 -27.44 44.39
C ARG A 517 6.13 -28.40 44.52
#